data_AF-A0A0G1B0K8-F1
#
_entry.id   AF-A0A0G1B0K8-F1
#
_cell.length_a   1.000
_cell.length_b   1.000
_cell.length_c   1.000
_cell.angle_alpha   90.00
_cell.angle_beta   90.00
_cell.angle_gamma   90.00
#
_symmetry.space_group_name_H-M   'P 1'
#
loop_
_entity.id
_entity.type
_entity.pdbx_description
1 polymer ?
#
loop_
_entity_poly.entity_id
_entity_poly.type
_entity_poly.pdbx_seq_one_letter_code
_entity_poly.pdbx_strand_id
1 'polypeptide(L)'
;MRKGFGVLFFIIAVFFIAAPFAFYIARTKTGSQVKGVADAGYSQGFSVVVNSSQGTWDLYQYGCADLDECKKALFSGKKLSMTSGGEVSSYTLPFIKAPDAQDIEYVKFFSKPGWGSAQRTFYVSEGKFTGLETVEFEAEGKKVNALIVPVKAFTASHFVAGTLSD
;
A
#
# COMPACT_ATOMS: atom_id res chain seq x y z
N MET A 1 37.21 -54.99 2.78
CA MET A 1 36.10 -54.09 2.37
C MET A 1 35.97 -52.98 3.39
N ARG A 2 36.62 -51.81 3.21
CA ARG A 2 36.61 -50.74 4.23
C ARG A 2 36.70 -49.31 3.69
N LYS A 3 36.61 -49.12 2.36
CA LYS A 3 36.73 -47.81 1.69
C LYS A 3 35.39 -47.18 1.26
N GLY A 4 34.27 -47.93 1.32
CA GLY A 4 32.96 -47.44 0.88
C GLY A 4 32.12 -46.74 1.96
N PHE A 5 32.38 -47.05 3.24
CA PHE A 5 31.52 -46.55 4.33
C PHE A 5 31.80 -45.07 4.66
N GLY A 6 33.06 -44.63 4.62
CA GLY A 6 33.41 -43.24 4.87
C GLY A 6 32.92 -42.27 3.79
N VAL A 7 32.87 -42.72 2.53
CA VAL A 7 32.36 -41.92 1.41
C VAL A 7 30.86 -41.68 1.54
N LEU A 8 30.11 -42.70 1.98
CA LEU A 8 28.67 -42.57 2.20
C LEU A 8 28.34 -41.56 3.31
N PHE A 9 29.08 -41.61 4.42
CA PHE A 9 28.91 -40.63 5.51
C PHE A 9 29.27 -39.21 5.07
N PHE A 10 30.29 -39.05 4.24
CA PHE A 10 30.68 -37.73 3.72
C PHE A 10 29.61 -37.15 2.79
N ILE A 11 29.01 -37.97 1.92
CA ILE A 11 27.91 -37.55 1.03
C ILE A 11 26.68 -37.14 1.85
N ILE A 12 26.31 -37.93 2.86
CA ILE A 12 25.19 -37.61 3.76
C ILE A 12 25.47 -36.30 4.51
N ALA A 13 26.67 -36.13 5.08
CA ALA A 13 27.04 -34.92 5.80
C ALA A 13 26.99 -33.66 4.91
N VAL A 14 27.52 -33.75 3.69
CA VAL A 14 27.48 -32.64 2.72
C VAL A 14 26.04 -32.31 2.34
N PHE A 15 25.17 -33.32 2.16
CA PHE A 15 23.75 -33.09 1.84
C PHE A 15 23.01 -32.37 2.99
N PHE A 16 23.22 -32.78 4.23
CA PHE A 16 22.60 -32.13 5.40
C PHE A 16 23.15 -30.74 5.71
N ILE A 17 24.40 -30.47 5.33
CA ILE A 17 24.98 -29.12 5.45
C ILE A 17 24.46 -28.23 4.31
N ALA A 18 24.42 -28.72 3.06
CA ALA A 18 24.05 -27.91 1.90
C ALA A 18 22.53 -27.67 1.79
N ALA A 19 21.69 -28.60 2.23
CA ALA A 19 20.23 -28.48 2.11
C ALA A 19 19.65 -27.24 2.85
N PRO A 20 20.05 -26.90 4.09
CA PRO A 20 19.64 -25.67 4.76
C PRO A 20 20.03 -24.40 3.97
N PHE A 21 21.24 -24.33 3.43
CA PHE A 21 21.70 -23.16 2.67
C PHE A 21 20.98 -23.05 1.33
N ALA A 22 20.77 -24.17 0.62
CA ALA A 22 20.01 -24.19 -0.62
C ALA A 22 18.54 -23.79 -0.40
N PHE A 23 17.93 -24.27 0.69
CA PHE A 23 16.56 -23.88 1.08
C PHE A 23 16.46 -22.40 1.45
N TYR A 24 17.45 -21.88 2.20
CA TYR A 24 17.51 -20.48 2.58
C TYR A 24 17.67 -19.56 1.35
N ILE A 25 18.57 -19.90 0.41
CA ILE A 25 18.77 -19.14 -0.84
C ILE A 25 17.55 -19.24 -1.75
N ALA A 26 16.85 -20.37 -1.79
CA ALA A 26 15.61 -20.50 -2.56
C ALA A 26 14.47 -19.64 -1.99
N ARG A 27 14.38 -19.50 -0.66
CA ARG A 27 13.37 -18.67 0.02
C ARG A 27 13.57 -17.18 -0.18
N THR A 28 14.80 -16.69 -0.29
CA THR A 28 15.09 -15.25 -0.42
C THR A 28 14.75 -14.68 -1.81
N LYS A 29 14.57 -15.52 -2.83
CA LYS A 29 14.25 -15.07 -4.20
C LYS A 29 12.75 -14.93 -4.50
N THR A 30 11.89 -15.41 -3.61
CA THR A 30 10.45 -15.17 -3.71
C THR A 30 10.10 -14.02 -2.80
N GLY A 31 9.70 -12.89 -3.40
CA GLY A 31 9.13 -11.75 -2.69
C GLY A 31 7.99 -12.18 -1.76
N SER A 32 7.65 -11.31 -0.82
CA SER A 32 6.72 -11.55 0.30
C SER A 32 5.27 -11.82 -0.13
N GLN A 33 5.03 -12.89 -0.89
CA GLN A 33 3.70 -13.43 -1.15
C GLN A 33 3.46 -14.58 -0.19
N VAL A 34 2.56 -14.33 0.75
CA VAL A 34 1.97 -15.37 1.60
C VAL A 34 1.33 -16.44 0.71
N LYS A 35 1.91 -17.64 0.71
CA LYS A 35 1.38 -18.79 -0.03
C LYS A 35 -0.05 -19.09 0.44
N GLY A 36 -1.03 -18.94 -0.44
CA GLY A 36 -2.42 -19.30 -0.17
C GLY A 36 -3.45 -18.27 -0.63
N VAL A 37 -3.04 -17.04 -0.89
CA VAL A 37 -3.88 -16.05 -1.57
C VAL A 37 -3.41 -16.02 -3.01
N ALA A 38 -4.19 -16.63 -3.91
CA ALA A 38 -4.13 -16.20 -5.30
C ALA A 38 -4.46 -14.70 -5.26
N ASP A 39 -3.57 -13.84 -5.75
CA ASP A 39 -3.90 -12.45 -6.02
C ASP A 39 -5.16 -12.49 -6.88
N ALA A 40 -6.31 -12.28 -6.25
CA ALA A 40 -7.55 -12.05 -6.96
C ALA A 40 -7.33 -10.68 -7.57
N GLY A 41 -6.69 -10.66 -8.74
CA GLY A 41 -6.45 -9.44 -9.50
C GLY A 41 -7.77 -8.69 -9.55
N TYR A 42 -7.77 -7.49 -8.98
CA TYR A 42 -8.98 -6.69 -8.90
C TYR A 42 -9.37 -6.35 -10.34
N SER A 43 -10.55 -6.78 -10.79
CA SER A 43 -11.02 -6.50 -12.15
C SER A 43 -11.55 -5.07 -12.28
N GLN A 44 -11.99 -4.49 -11.17
CA GLN A 44 -12.54 -3.15 -11.08
C GLN A 44 -11.99 -2.38 -9.87
N GLY A 45 -12.14 -1.07 -9.91
CA GLY A 45 -11.75 -0.16 -8.85
C GLY A 45 -10.39 0.47 -9.12
N PHE A 46 -9.67 0.80 -8.05
CA PHE A 46 -8.32 1.33 -8.16
C PHE A 46 -7.46 0.90 -6.97
N SER A 47 -6.17 1.13 -7.06
CA SER A 47 -5.28 1.03 -5.91
C SER A 47 -4.59 2.35 -5.62
N VAL A 48 -4.30 2.58 -4.34
CA VAL A 48 -3.37 3.62 -3.89
C VAL A 48 -2.14 2.92 -3.35
N VAL A 49 -0.96 3.39 -3.75
CA VAL A 49 0.31 2.86 -3.26
C VAL A 49 0.82 3.77 -2.16
N VAL A 50 1.27 3.21 -1.04
CA VAL A 50 1.95 3.94 0.03
C VAL A 50 3.36 3.39 0.15
N ASN A 51 4.35 4.23 -0.11
CA ASN A 51 5.76 3.93 0.11
C ASN A 51 6.18 4.64 1.40
N SER A 52 6.66 3.87 2.37
CA SER A 52 7.15 4.44 3.64
C SER A 52 8.55 3.90 3.88
N SER A 53 9.52 4.80 3.84
CA SER A 53 10.93 4.49 4.05
C SER A 53 11.25 4.23 5.53
N GLN A 54 10.47 4.79 6.46
CA GLN A 54 10.68 4.62 7.90
C GLN A 54 9.37 4.68 8.68
N GLY A 55 9.26 3.93 9.78
CA GLY A 55 8.18 4.06 10.75
C GLY A 55 6.80 3.65 10.26
N THR A 56 5.78 3.93 11.06
CA THR A 56 4.37 3.66 10.75
C THR A 56 3.72 4.83 10.04
N TRP A 57 2.65 4.55 9.30
CA TRP A 57 1.85 5.53 8.57
C TRP A 57 0.37 5.22 8.70
N ASP A 58 -0.44 6.26 8.60
CA ASP A 58 -1.90 6.19 8.60
C ASP A 58 -2.43 6.81 7.31
N LEU A 59 -3.11 6.03 6.47
CA LEU A 59 -3.85 6.51 5.31
C LEU A 59 -5.29 6.81 5.72
N TYR A 60 -5.69 8.06 5.57
CA TYR A 60 -7.04 8.54 5.86
C TYR A 60 -7.89 8.60 4.60
N GLN A 61 -9.19 8.32 4.77
CA GLN A 61 -10.18 8.36 3.69
C GLN A 61 -11.38 9.20 4.13
N TYR A 62 -11.70 10.23 3.35
CA TYR A 62 -12.83 11.13 3.59
C TYR A 62 -13.69 11.23 2.33
N GLY A 63 -15.00 11.02 2.45
CA GLY A 63 -15.96 11.22 1.37
C GLY A 63 -16.52 12.63 1.40
N CYS A 64 -16.67 13.23 0.24
CA CYS A 64 -17.18 14.60 0.05
C CYS A 64 -18.36 14.57 -0.92
N ALA A 65 -19.33 15.46 -0.70
CA ALA A 65 -20.47 15.64 -1.58
C ALA A 65 -20.08 16.23 -2.93
N ASP A 66 -19.08 17.10 -2.96
CA ASP A 66 -18.55 17.69 -4.18
C ASP A 66 -17.04 17.97 -4.05
N LEU A 67 -16.45 18.43 -5.16
CA LEU A 67 -15.02 18.71 -5.24
C LEU A 67 -14.62 19.91 -4.35
N ASP A 68 -15.48 20.90 -4.21
CA ASP A 68 -15.21 22.12 -3.44
C ASP A 68 -15.18 21.81 -1.93
N GLU A 69 -16.11 20.99 -1.44
CA GLU A 69 -16.09 20.46 -0.08
C GLU A 69 -14.78 19.71 0.16
N CYS A 70 -14.37 18.86 -0.78
CA CYS A 70 -13.13 18.09 -0.67
C CYS A 70 -11.88 18.98 -0.60
N LYS A 71 -11.89 20.15 -1.24
CA LYS A 71 -10.81 21.15 -1.23
C LYS A 71 -10.85 22.13 -0.07
N LYS A 72 -11.95 22.19 0.69
CA LYS A 72 -12.14 23.18 1.75
C LYS A 72 -11.15 23.04 2.91
N ALA A 73 -10.90 21.82 3.37
CA ALA A 73 -9.97 21.55 4.47
C ALA A 73 -9.48 20.10 4.43
N LEU A 74 -8.37 19.77 5.09
CA LEU A 74 -7.86 18.40 5.11
C LEU A 74 -8.89 17.37 5.63
N PHE A 75 -9.65 17.75 6.66
CA PHE A 75 -10.65 16.90 7.32
C PHE A 75 -12.11 17.25 6.97
N SER A 76 -12.36 18.01 5.90
CA SER A 76 -13.72 18.24 5.40
C SER A 76 -14.35 16.95 4.85
N GLY A 77 -15.68 16.87 4.89
CA GLY A 77 -16.45 15.70 4.49
C GLY A 77 -16.59 14.66 5.60
N LYS A 78 -17.08 13.48 5.22
CA LYS A 78 -17.35 12.35 6.11
C LYS A 78 -16.16 11.40 6.15
N LYS A 79 -15.60 11.16 7.34
CA LYS A 79 -14.56 10.14 7.53
C LYS A 79 -15.12 8.76 7.16
N LEU A 80 -14.46 8.07 6.23
CA LEU A 80 -14.86 6.75 5.75
C LEU A 80 -14.08 5.65 6.45
N SER A 81 -12.75 5.78 6.46
CA SER A 81 -11.88 4.81 7.10
C SER A 81 -10.50 5.38 7.35
N MET A 82 -9.68 4.61 8.04
CA MET A 82 -8.27 4.85 8.26
C MET A 82 -7.57 3.50 8.20
N THR A 83 -6.49 3.41 7.44
CA THR A 83 -5.70 2.19 7.32
C THR A 83 -4.26 2.49 7.72
N SER A 84 -3.75 1.74 8.69
CA SER A 84 -2.39 1.89 9.18
C SER A 84 -1.47 0.87 8.53
N GLY A 85 -0.21 1.26 8.35
CA GLY A 85 0.86 0.35 7.94
C GLY A 85 2.18 0.67 8.61
N GLY A 86 3.17 -0.18 8.37
CA GLY A 86 4.52 -0.05 8.90
C GLY A 86 5.54 0.37 7.83
N GLU A 87 6.81 0.22 8.18
CA GLU A 87 7.91 0.44 7.26
C GLU A 87 7.91 -0.65 6.18
N VAL A 88 7.59 -0.25 4.95
CA VAL A 88 7.58 -1.12 3.78
C VAL A 88 7.92 -0.29 2.56
N SER A 89 8.76 -0.86 1.69
CA SER A 89 9.19 -0.19 0.45
C SER A 89 8.03 0.19 -0.46
N SER A 90 6.93 -0.58 -0.44
CA SER A 90 5.69 -0.27 -1.14
C SER A 90 4.54 -1.13 -0.61
N TYR A 91 3.42 -0.49 -0.26
CA TYR A 91 2.18 -1.14 0.14
C TYR A 91 1.05 -0.73 -0.78
N THR A 92 0.39 -1.69 -1.43
CA THR A 92 -0.73 -1.42 -2.36
C THR A 92 -2.05 -1.65 -1.67
N LEU A 93 -2.87 -0.61 -1.56
CA LEU A 93 -4.22 -0.65 -0.99
C LEU A 93 -5.27 -0.64 -2.08
N PRO A 94 -6.04 -1.72 -2.24
CA PRO A 94 -7.08 -1.82 -3.25
C PRO A 94 -8.42 -1.24 -2.75
N PHE A 95 -9.09 -0.51 -3.64
CA PHE A 95 -10.36 0.17 -3.44
C PHE A 95 -11.35 -0.30 -4.50
N ILE A 96 -12.11 -1.33 -4.16
CA ILE A 96 -13.01 -2.04 -5.09
C ILE A 96 -14.49 -1.83 -4.81
N LYS A 97 -14.82 -1.17 -3.71
CA LYS A 97 -16.20 -0.86 -3.32
C LYS A 97 -16.31 0.63 -3.06
N ALA A 98 -17.23 1.28 -3.77
CA ALA A 98 -17.59 2.67 -3.52
C ALA A 98 -18.18 2.83 -2.10
N PRO A 99 -18.03 3.99 -1.46
CA PRO A 99 -18.68 4.27 -0.19
C PRO A 99 -20.21 4.11 -0.28
N ASP A 100 -20.84 3.49 0.73
CA ASP A 100 -22.29 3.22 0.75
C ASP A 100 -23.14 4.46 1.10
N ALA A 101 -22.81 5.63 0.54
CA ALA A 101 -23.53 6.87 0.80
C ALA A 101 -23.82 7.60 -0.53
N GLN A 102 -25.10 7.88 -0.78
CA GLN A 102 -25.58 8.47 -2.03
C GLN A 102 -25.14 9.94 -2.20
N ASP A 103 -24.72 10.56 -1.11
CA ASP A 103 -24.27 11.94 -1.02
C ASP A 103 -22.75 12.10 -1.19
N ILE A 104 -22.02 11.05 -1.59
CA ILE A 104 -20.57 11.12 -1.80
C ILE A 104 -20.26 11.02 -3.29
N GLU A 105 -19.67 12.06 -3.85
CA GLU A 105 -19.19 12.08 -5.24
C GLU A 105 -17.66 11.94 -5.36
N TYR A 106 -16.93 12.35 -4.31
CA TYR A 106 -15.47 12.31 -4.28
C TYR A 106 -14.95 11.68 -3.00
N VAL A 107 -13.80 11.02 -3.08
CA VAL A 107 -13.08 10.47 -1.94
C VAL A 107 -11.68 11.04 -1.92
N LYS A 108 -11.32 11.66 -0.80
CA LYS A 108 -10.01 12.23 -0.52
C LYS A 108 -9.17 11.25 0.30
N PHE A 109 -7.95 11.03 -0.16
CA PHE A 109 -6.95 10.16 0.44
C PHE A 109 -5.72 10.98 0.82
N PHE A 110 -5.24 10.87 2.05
CA PHE A 110 -3.97 11.47 2.46
C PHE A 110 -3.31 10.61 3.53
N SER A 111 -1.99 10.67 3.60
CA SER A 111 -1.22 9.93 4.61
C SER A 111 -0.61 10.87 5.64
N LYS A 112 -0.65 10.45 6.90
CA LYS A 112 0.12 11.07 7.99
C LYS A 112 1.07 10.03 8.60
N PRO A 113 2.16 10.48 9.24
CA PRO A 113 2.96 9.62 10.09
C PRO A 113 2.07 8.99 11.18
N GLY A 114 2.23 7.69 11.38
CA GLY A 114 1.50 6.95 12.40
C GLY A 114 1.95 7.33 13.82
N TRP A 115 1.16 6.94 14.81
CA TRP A 115 1.44 7.27 16.21
C TRP A 115 2.83 6.78 16.65
N GLY A 116 3.60 7.68 17.28
CA GLY A 116 4.96 7.41 17.73
C GLY A 116 6.05 7.47 16.65
N SER A 117 5.69 7.71 15.39
CA SER A 117 6.67 7.85 14.30
C SER A 117 7.20 9.27 14.16
N ALA A 118 8.42 9.39 13.62
CA ALA A 118 9.00 10.69 13.29
C ALA A 118 8.11 11.45 12.30
N GLN A 119 7.99 12.76 12.48
CA GLN A 119 7.18 13.54 11.57
C GLN A 119 7.83 13.68 10.20
N ARG A 120 7.02 13.52 9.15
CA ARG A 120 7.38 13.66 7.74
C ARG A 120 6.16 14.01 6.90
N THR A 121 6.40 14.39 5.65
CA THR A 121 5.38 14.75 4.68
C THR A 121 5.33 13.70 3.60
N PHE A 122 4.13 13.20 3.30
CA PHE A 122 3.91 12.33 2.16
C PHE A 122 3.59 13.18 0.92
N TYR A 123 4.32 12.92 -0.16
CA TYR A 123 4.09 13.47 -1.49
C TYR A 123 3.18 12.55 -2.28
N VAL A 124 2.28 13.14 -3.07
CA VAL A 124 1.34 12.40 -3.91
C VAL A 124 1.79 12.49 -5.37
N SER A 125 1.99 11.35 -6.02
CA SER A 125 2.06 11.23 -7.46
C SER A 125 0.73 10.70 -7.97
N GLU A 126 0.01 11.49 -8.76
CA GLU A 126 -1.26 11.07 -9.35
C GLU A 126 -1.09 10.03 -10.46
N GLY A 127 -2.05 9.11 -10.54
CA GLY A 127 -2.20 8.16 -11.63
C GLY A 127 -2.90 8.75 -12.85
N LYS A 128 -3.23 7.90 -13.82
CA LYS A 128 -3.92 8.30 -15.04
C LYS A 128 -5.39 7.90 -15.01
N PHE A 129 -6.24 8.78 -14.48
CA PHE A 129 -7.69 8.65 -14.57
C PHE A 129 -8.37 10.02 -14.59
N THR A 130 -9.47 10.14 -15.33
CA THR A 130 -10.14 11.44 -15.54
C THR A 130 -10.83 11.92 -14.26
N GLY A 131 -10.41 13.09 -13.78
CA GLY A 131 -10.98 13.73 -12.59
C GLY A 131 -10.26 13.37 -11.29
N LEU A 132 -9.12 12.69 -11.35
CA LEU A 132 -8.17 12.70 -10.23
C LEU A 132 -7.62 14.10 -10.04
N GLU A 133 -7.37 14.48 -8.79
CA GLU A 133 -6.72 15.74 -8.46
C GLU A 133 -5.84 15.61 -7.23
N THR A 134 -4.69 16.26 -7.25
CA THR A 134 -3.82 16.39 -6.07
C THR A 134 -3.96 17.78 -5.48
N VAL A 135 -4.19 17.86 -4.17
CA VAL A 135 -4.35 19.13 -3.45
C VAL A 135 -3.43 19.17 -2.23
N GLU A 136 -2.79 20.31 -2.01
CA GLU A 136 -1.97 20.57 -0.83
C GLU A 136 -2.79 21.32 0.22
N PHE A 137 -2.74 20.85 1.46
CA PHE A 137 -3.36 21.49 2.62
C PHE A 137 -2.29 21.88 3.64
N GLU A 138 -2.56 22.95 4.39
CA GLU A 138 -1.79 23.27 5.58
C GLU A 138 -2.54 22.76 6.82
N ALA A 139 -1.95 21.81 7.55
CA ALA A 139 -2.49 21.25 8.77
C ALA A 139 -1.39 21.11 9.82
N GLU A 140 -1.64 21.58 11.04
CA GLU A 140 -0.66 21.53 12.14
C GLU A 140 0.69 22.20 11.79
N GLY A 141 0.64 23.29 10.99
CA GLY A 141 1.82 24.02 10.51
C GLY A 141 2.66 23.26 9.48
N LYS A 142 2.10 22.22 8.85
CA LYS A 142 2.78 21.37 7.86
C LYS A 142 1.93 21.20 6.61
N LYS A 143 2.62 21.03 5.49
CA LYS A 143 2.00 20.69 4.21
C LYS A 143 1.63 19.21 4.19
N VAL A 144 0.38 18.92 3.86
CA VAL A 144 -0.16 17.58 3.68
C VAL A 144 -0.77 17.51 2.29
N ASN A 145 -0.26 16.60 1.46
CA ASN A 145 -0.79 16.35 0.13
C ASN A 145 -1.91 15.31 0.20
N ALA A 146 -2.99 15.55 -0.53
CA ALA A 146 -4.10 14.64 -0.66
C ALA A 146 -4.41 14.34 -2.12
N LEU A 147 -4.77 13.08 -2.39
CA LEU A 147 -5.32 12.62 -3.67
C LEU A 147 -6.84 12.61 -3.57
N ILE A 148 -7.51 13.35 -4.44
CA ILE A 148 -8.97 13.33 -4.59
C ILE A 148 -9.31 12.43 -5.77
N VAL A 149 -10.19 11.45 -5.52
CA VAL A 149 -10.62 10.44 -6.48
C VAL A 149 -12.14 10.50 -6.62
N PRO A 150 -12.69 10.63 -7.82
CA PRO A 150 -14.13 10.64 -8.01
C PRO A 150 -14.69 9.22 -7.85
N VAL A 151 -15.91 9.08 -7.32
CA VAL A 151 -16.54 7.78 -7.03
C VAL A 151 -16.69 6.89 -8.28
N LYS A 152 -16.79 7.50 -9.48
CA LYS A 152 -16.76 6.77 -10.76
C LYS A 152 -15.50 5.91 -10.96
N ALA A 153 -14.40 6.18 -10.27
CA ALA A 153 -13.18 5.37 -10.33
C ALA A 153 -13.37 3.97 -9.73
N PHE A 154 -14.31 3.79 -8.80
CA PHE A 154 -14.55 2.50 -8.14
C PHE A 154 -15.18 1.45 -9.08
N THR A 155 -15.82 1.89 -10.16
CA THR A 155 -16.45 1.01 -11.16
C THR A 155 -15.62 0.85 -12.44
N ALA A 156 -14.54 1.62 -12.58
CA ALA A 156 -13.62 1.54 -13.71
C ALA A 156 -12.80 0.24 -13.69
N SER A 157 -12.22 -0.13 -14.83
CA SER A 157 -11.19 -1.18 -14.89
C SER A 157 -10.04 -0.82 -13.97
N HIS A 158 -9.51 -1.81 -13.23
CA HIS A 158 -8.51 -1.55 -12.20
C HIS A 158 -7.27 -0.80 -12.71
N PHE A 159 -6.86 0.21 -11.94
CA PHE A 159 -5.69 1.04 -12.21
C PHE A 159 -5.06 1.53 -10.90
N VAL A 160 -3.85 2.09 -10.97
CA VAL A 160 -3.22 2.78 -9.83
C VAL A 160 -3.62 4.25 -9.86
N ALA A 161 -4.38 4.70 -8.85
CA ALA A 161 -4.87 6.09 -8.77
C ALA A 161 -3.82 7.06 -8.26
N GLY A 162 -2.86 6.60 -7.48
CA GLY A 162 -1.72 7.40 -7.10
C GLY A 162 -0.82 6.71 -6.10
N THR A 163 0.34 7.33 -5.87
CA THR A 163 1.38 6.87 -4.96
C THR A 163 1.65 7.96 -3.93
N LEU A 164 1.56 7.62 -2.64
CA LEU A 164 1.95 8.46 -1.52
C LEU A 164 3.34 8.00 -1.04
N SER A 165 4.33 8.89 -1.02
CA SER A 165 5.72 8.56 -0.64
C SER A 165 6.29 9.59 0.32
N ASP A 166 7.02 9.13 1.33
CA ASP A 166 7.76 9.98 2.28
C ASP A 166 9.23 10.22 1.89
#